data_AF-A0A8B9GA57-F1
#
_entry.id   AF-A0A8B9GA57-F1
#
_cell.length_a   1.000
_cell.length_b   1.000
_cell.length_c   1.000
_cell.angle_alpha   90.00
_cell.angle_beta   90.00
_cell.angle_gamma   90.00
#
_symmetry.space_group_name_H-M   'P 1'
#
loop_
_entity.id
_entity.type
_entity.pdbx_description
1 polymer ?
#
loop_
_entity_poly.entity_id
_entity_poly.type
_entity_poly.pdbx_seq_one_letter_code
_entity_poly.pdbx_strand_id
1 'polypeptide(L)'
;MEEQQKREAEDAEQRMARRLQRILMECAPDKMQAVAKARKQEREAAFQEAATLIEQLKKENVREIHIVWSIVQKESETETEKQPEKAEALQVGELEKVMVMLKAAEEQVRTLTQELEKVTEWKDILENEIQATRQTCQKYIDATFPSLSPGQADFILPFRERANCAAIFSSCSKTTPENQKAE
;
A
#
# COMPACT_ATOMS: atom_id res chain seq x y z
N MET A 1 117.54 14.05 15.71
CA MET A 1 117.04 12.68 15.41
C MET A 1 115.52 12.61 15.56
N GLU A 2 114.94 13.06 16.68
CA GLU A 2 113.48 13.04 16.90
C GLU A 2 112.66 13.86 15.88
N GLU A 3 113.10 15.06 15.51
CA GLU A 3 112.39 15.87 14.49
C GLU A 3 112.38 15.22 13.10
N GLN A 4 113.44 14.50 12.75
CA GLN A 4 113.53 13.78 11.47
C GLN A 4 112.54 12.61 11.45
N GLN A 5 112.46 11.86 12.55
CA GLN A 5 111.52 10.76 12.72
C GLN A 5 110.06 11.23 12.70
N LYS A 6 109.77 12.42 13.26
CA LYS A 6 108.42 13.03 13.21
C LYS A 6 107.99 13.35 11.78
N ARG A 7 108.87 13.95 10.97
CA ARG A 7 108.54 14.28 9.56
C ARG A 7 108.32 13.03 8.72
N GLU A 8 109.12 11.99 8.92
CA GLU A 8 108.95 10.71 8.21
C GLU A 8 107.65 10.00 8.59
N ALA A 9 107.25 10.08 9.86
CA ALA A 9 105.96 9.58 10.35
C ALA A 9 104.78 10.34 9.73
N GLU A 10 104.82 11.68 9.72
CA GLU A 10 103.81 12.53 9.08
C GLU A 10 103.69 12.24 7.57
N ASP A 11 104.80 12.06 6.87
CA ASP A 11 104.81 11.68 5.45
C ASP A 11 104.22 10.28 5.23
N ALA A 12 104.46 9.33 6.14
CA ALA A 12 103.86 8.00 6.10
C ALA A 12 102.34 8.05 6.32
N GLU A 13 101.89 8.88 7.26
CA GLU A 13 100.47 9.13 7.52
C GLU A 13 99.78 9.77 6.31
N GLN A 14 100.38 10.79 5.69
CA GLN A 14 99.82 11.40 4.48
C GLN A 14 99.72 10.40 3.33
N ARG A 15 100.71 9.52 3.16
CA ARG A 15 100.65 8.44 2.16
C ARG A 15 99.52 7.46 2.45
N MET A 16 99.33 7.08 3.71
CA MET A 16 98.20 6.23 4.12
C MET A 16 96.85 6.92 3.91
N ALA A 17 96.72 8.20 4.30
CA ALA A 17 95.51 8.98 4.12
C ALA A 17 95.11 9.08 2.63
N ARG A 18 96.06 9.35 1.74
CA ARG A 18 95.80 9.39 0.28
C ARG A 18 95.38 8.03 -0.27
N ARG A 19 95.97 6.93 0.21
CA ARG A 19 95.57 5.57 -0.18
C ARG A 19 94.15 5.26 0.28
N LEU A 20 93.82 5.56 1.53
CA LEU A 20 92.48 5.39 2.08
C LEU A 20 91.46 6.22 1.32
N GLN A 21 91.77 7.49 1.03
CA GLN A 21 90.89 8.37 0.25
C GLN A 21 90.61 7.80 -1.14
N ARG A 22 91.62 7.26 -1.82
CA ARG A 22 91.45 6.63 -3.14
C ARG A 22 90.53 5.41 -3.06
N ILE A 23 90.76 4.51 -2.10
CA ILE A 23 89.93 3.32 -1.87
C ILE A 23 88.48 3.71 -1.57
N LEU A 24 88.27 4.74 -0.75
CA LEU A 24 86.93 5.27 -0.46
C LEU A 24 86.24 5.81 -1.72
N MET A 25 86.99 6.49 -2.60
CA MET A 25 86.47 7.04 -3.85
C MET A 25 86.13 5.94 -4.87
N GLU A 26 86.94 4.88 -4.91
CA GLU A 26 86.71 3.69 -5.75
C GLU A 26 85.52 2.85 -5.25
N CYS A 27 85.29 2.78 -3.93
CA CYS A 27 84.18 2.04 -3.32
C CYS A 27 82.84 2.83 -3.26
N ALA A 28 82.88 4.15 -3.36
CA ALA A 28 81.69 5.01 -3.35
C ALA A 28 80.61 4.65 -4.40
N PRO A 29 80.93 4.38 -5.69
CA PRO A 29 79.92 4.01 -6.68
C PRO A 29 79.23 2.68 -6.34
N ASP A 30 79.97 1.67 -5.91
CA ASP A 30 79.42 0.36 -5.53
C ASP A 30 78.48 0.48 -4.32
N LYS A 31 78.86 1.30 -3.32
CA LYS A 31 77.99 1.62 -2.18
C LYS A 31 76.71 2.32 -2.63
N MET A 32 76.80 3.30 -3.53
CA MET A 32 75.62 3.98 -4.07
C MET A 32 74.72 3.03 -4.86
N GLN A 33 75.29 2.14 -5.67
CA GLN A 33 74.54 1.16 -6.44
C GLN A 33 73.84 0.15 -5.52
N ALA A 34 74.51 -0.33 -4.47
CA ALA A 34 73.93 -1.21 -3.47
C ALA A 34 72.75 -0.54 -2.74
N VAL A 35 72.90 0.72 -2.32
CA VAL A 35 71.82 1.50 -1.68
C VAL A 35 70.66 1.75 -2.65
N ALA A 36 70.94 2.11 -3.90
CA ALA A 36 69.91 2.34 -4.91
C ALA A 36 69.12 1.05 -5.20
N LYS A 37 69.82 -0.09 -5.29
CA LYS A 37 69.19 -1.41 -5.46
C LYS A 37 68.33 -1.78 -4.27
N ALA A 38 68.83 -1.61 -3.04
CA ALA A 38 68.08 -1.88 -1.82
C ALA A 38 66.81 -1.01 -1.73
N ARG A 39 66.92 0.29 -1.99
CA ARG A 39 65.77 1.21 -2.03
C ARG A 39 64.76 0.86 -3.12
N LYS A 40 65.21 0.38 -4.27
CA LYS A 40 64.31 -0.07 -5.35
C LYS A 40 63.53 -1.31 -4.91
N GLN A 41 64.20 -2.29 -4.32
CA GLN A 41 63.56 -3.50 -3.81
C GLN A 41 62.56 -3.19 -2.69
N GLU A 42 62.89 -2.27 -1.79
CA GLU A 42 61.99 -1.82 -0.73
C GLU A 42 60.72 -1.17 -1.30
N ARG A 43 60.86 -0.31 -2.31
CA ARG A 43 59.71 0.31 -3.00
C ARG A 43 58.85 -0.72 -3.73
N GLU A 44 59.47 -1.69 -4.40
CA GLU A 44 58.76 -2.76 -5.11
C GLU A 44 57.98 -3.64 -4.13
N ALA A 45 58.58 -4.01 -3.00
CA ALA A 45 57.92 -4.76 -1.94
C ALA A 45 56.74 -3.96 -1.34
N ALA A 46 56.96 -2.70 -0.97
CA ALA A 46 55.90 -1.84 -0.44
C ALA A 46 54.74 -1.65 -1.43
N PHE A 47 55.05 -1.54 -2.73
CA PHE A 47 54.01 -1.43 -3.77
C PHE A 47 53.22 -2.73 -3.92
N GLN A 48 53.87 -3.89 -3.87
CA GLN A 48 53.20 -5.19 -3.92
C GLN A 48 52.29 -5.40 -2.71
N GLU A 49 52.77 -5.09 -1.49
CA GLU A 49 51.96 -5.15 -0.27
C GLU A 49 50.78 -4.19 -0.31
N ALA A 50 50.97 -2.94 -0.77
CA ALA A 50 49.87 -2.01 -0.95
C ALA A 50 48.84 -2.53 -1.95
N ALA A 51 49.29 -3.13 -3.06
CA ALA A 51 48.40 -3.70 -4.07
C ALA A 51 47.57 -4.88 -3.52
N THR A 52 48.18 -5.78 -2.75
CA THR A 52 47.44 -6.91 -2.14
C THR A 52 46.43 -6.46 -1.09
N LEU A 53 46.78 -5.45 -0.28
CA LEU A 53 45.85 -4.86 0.69
C LEU A 53 44.66 -4.18 0.01
N ILE A 54 44.91 -3.42 -1.07
CA ILE A 54 43.83 -2.78 -1.85
C ILE A 54 42.90 -3.84 -2.48
N GLU A 55 43.46 -4.93 -3.00
CA GLU A 55 42.69 -6.04 -3.55
C GLU A 55 41.78 -6.70 -2.50
N GLN A 56 42.30 -6.90 -1.28
CA GLN A 56 41.53 -7.44 -0.15
C GLN A 56 40.42 -6.49 0.27
N LEU A 57 40.73 -5.20 0.46
CA LEU A 57 39.76 -4.15 0.78
C LEU A 57 38.63 -4.07 -0.24
N LYS A 58 38.94 -4.18 -1.54
CA LYS A 58 37.91 -4.21 -2.59
C LYS A 58 36.98 -5.40 -2.43
N LYS A 59 37.51 -6.59 -2.13
CA LYS A 59 36.69 -7.80 -1.93
C LYS A 59 35.81 -7.69 -0.69
N GLU A 60 36.32 -7.13 0.40
CA GLU A 60 35.54 -6.88 1.62
C GLU A 60 34.43 -5.84 1.37
N ASN A 61 34.76 -4.72 0.74
CA ASN A 61 33.79 -3.67 0.41
C ASN A 61 32.65 -4.21 -0.48
N VAL A 62 32.95 -5.02 -1.49
CA VAL A 62 31.92 -5.68 -2.31
C VAL A 62 31.01 -6.59 -1.48
N ARG A 63 31.57 -7.33 -0.51
CA ARG A 63 30.77 -8.18 0.39
C ARG A 63 29.90 -7.35 1.31
N GLU A 64 30.43 -6.28 1.89
CA GLU A 64 29.67 -5.37 2.75
C GLU A 64 28.52 -4.71 1.99
N ILE A 65 28.79 -4.17 0.80
CA ILE A 65 27.77 -3.59 -0.08
C ILE A 65 26.69 -4.63 -0.40
N HIS A 66 27.08 -5.87 -0.71
CA HIS A 66 26.11 -6.92 -1.00
C HIS A 66 25.21 -7.25 0.21
N ILE A 67 25.79 -7.34 1.41
CA ILE A 67 25.04 -7.59 2.65
C ILE A 67 24.06 -6.43 2.89
N VAL A 68 24.55 -5.19 2.86
CA VAL A 68 23.71 -3.99 3.08
C VAL A 68 22.60 -3.91 2.04
N TRP A 69 22.91 -4.14 0.77
CA TRP A 69 21.92 -4.17 -0.31
C TRP A 69 20.84 -5.22 -0.04
N SER A 70 21.23 -6.43 0.37
CA SER A 70 20.29 -7.51 0.64
C SER A 70 19.36 -7.20 1.82
N ILE A 71 19.87 -6.49 2.84
CA ILE A 71 19.07 -6.02 3.98
C ILE A 71 18.07 -4.96 3.50
N VAL A 72 18.55 -3.92 2.82
CA VAL A 72 17.71 -2.82 2.31
C VAL A 72 16.62 -3.33 1.37
N GLN A 73 16.97 -4.26 0.48
CA GLN A 73 16.02 -4.87 -0.44
C GLN A 73 14.92 -5.61 0.33
N LYS A 74 15.28 -6.48 1.26
CA LYS A 74 14.31 -7.22 2.08
C LYS A 74 13.43 -6.29 2.93
N GLU A 75 14.01 -5.24 3.51
CA GLU A 75 13.26 -4.26 4.27
C GLU A 75 12.21 -3.57 3.38
N SER A 76 12.59 -3.12 2.19
CA SER A 76 11.66 -2.50 1.22
C SER A 76 10.56 -3.47 0.77
N GLU A 77 10.88 -4.73 0.51
CA GLU A 77 9.90 -5.77 0.17
C GLU A 77 8.88 -5.94 1.33
N THR A 78 9.36 -6.10 2.58
CA THR A 78 8.46 -6.25 3.74
C THR A 78 7.66 -4.99 4.07
N GLU A 79 8.18 -3.80 3.79
CA GLU A 79 7.47 -2.55 4.05
C GLU A 79 6.38 -2.31 3.00
N THR A 80 6.63 -2.66 1.73
CA THR A 80 5.60 -2.66 0.69
C THR A 80 4.50 -3.70 0.92
N GLU A 81 4.77 -4.77 1.67
CA GLU A 81 3.78 -5.82 2.00
C GLU A 81 2.93 -5.47 3.24
N LYS A 82 3.50 -4.78 4.24
CA LYS A 82 2.78 -4.37 5.47
C LYS A 82 1.80 -3.21 5.28
N GLN A 83 2.04 -2.36 4.27
CA GLN A 83 1.16 -1.24 3.92
C GLN A 83 -0.22 -1.72 3.39
N PRO A 84 -0.30 -2.62 2.39
CA PRO A 84 -1.58 -3.12 1.88
C PRO A 84 -2.33 -3.95 2.91
N GLU A 85 -1.66 -4.78 3.72
CA GLU A 85 -2.33 -5.62 4.73
C GLU A 85 -3.13 -4.78 5.76
N LYS A 86 -2.56 -3.65 6.20
CA LYS A 86 -3.26 -2.73 7.13
C LYS A 86 -4.43 -2.00 6.45
N ALA A 87 -4.26 -1.58 5.20
CA ALA A 87 -5.33 -0.93 4.44
C ALA A 87 -6.48 -1.91 4.13
N GLU A 88 -6.16 -3.16 3.79
CA GLU A 88 -7.12 -4.24 3.56
C GLU A 88 -7.87 -4.59 4.85
N ALA A 89 -7.20 -4.70 6.00
CA ALA A 89 -7.86 -4.95 7.27
C ALA A 89 -8.87 -3.86 7.65
N LEU A 90 -8.56 -2.58 7.36
CA LEU A 90 -9.50 -1.48 7.56
C LEU A 90 -10.71 -1.57 6.61
N GLN A 91 -10.47 -1.82 5.32
CA GLN A 91 -11.55 -1.96 4.33
C GLN A 91 -12.47 -3.15 4.63
N VAL A 92 -11.91 -4.29 5.05
CA VAL A 92 -12.69 -5.47 5.46
C VAL A 92 -13.57 -5.13 6.67
N GLY A 93 -13.03 -4.41 7.66
CA GLY A 93 -13.81 -3.97 8.83
C GLY A 93 -14.92 -2.97 8.49
N GLU A 94 -14.72 -2.08 7.51
CA GLU A 94 -15.77 -1.19 7.00
C GLU A 94 -16.85 -1.96 6.23
N LEU A 95 -16.46 -2.90 5.38
CA LEU A 95 -17.38 -3.77 4.65
C LEU A 95 -18.24 -4.62 5.60
N GLU A 96 -17.65 -5.15 6.68
CA GLU A 96 -18.38 -5.93 7.68
C GLU A 96 -19.45 -5.10 8.39
N LYS A 97 -19.15 -3.85 8.74
CA LYS A 97 -20.13 -2.91 9.31
C LYS A 97 -21.29 -2.64 8.34
N VAL A 98 -20.98 -2.38 7.07
CA VAL A 98 -22.01 -2.16 6.04
C VAL A 98 -22.86 -3.40 5.84
N MET A 99 -22.27 -4.60 5.84
CA MET A 99 -22.99 -5.86 5.71
C MET A 99 -23.97 -6.10 6.88
N VAL A 100 -23.57 -5.77 8.12
CA VAL A 100 -24.48 -5.88 9.28
C VAL A 100 -25.66 -4.92 9.16
N MET A 101 -25.41 -3.66 8.77
CA MET A 101 -26.48 -2.69 8.56
C MET A 101 -27.42 -3.09 7.42
N LEU A 102 -26.88 -3.62 6.33
CA LEU A 102 -27.66 -4.13 5.20
C LEU A 102 -28.59 -5.25 5.64
N LYS A 103 -28.08 -6.26 6.37
CA LYS A 103 -28.91 -7.36 6.89
C LYS A 103 -30.03 -6.86 7.81
N ALA A 104 -29.73 -5.90 8.69
CA ALA A 104 -30.75 -5.30 9.56
C ALA A 104 -31.82 -4.53 8.77
N ALA A 105 -31.43 -3.82 7.71
CA ALA A 105 -32.37 -3.13 6.82
C ALA A 105 -33.20 -4.12 5.99
N GLU A 106 -32.59 -5.20 5.50
CA GLU A 106 -33.29 -6.28 4.79
C GLU A 106 -34.35 -6.95 5.68
N GLU A 107 -34.03 -7.20 6.95
CA GLU A 107 -34.99 -7.72 7.93
C GLU A 107 -36.16 -6.77 8.14
N GLN A 108 -35.92 -5.46 8.27
CA GLN A 108 -36.98 -4.46 8.37
C GLN A 108 -37.87 -4.40 7.11
N VAL A 109 -37.28 -4.47 5.91
CA VAL A 109 -38.05 -4.53 4.66
C VAL A 109 -38.90 -5.80 4.63
N ARG A 110 -38.38 -6.93 5.10
CA ARG A 110 -39.11 -8.19 5.16
C ARG A 110 -40.32 -8.10 6.10
N THR A 111 -40.16 -7.51 7.29
CA THR A 111 -41.27 -7.35 8.24
C THR A 111 -42.35 -6.42 7.69
N LEU A 112 -41.96 -5.29 7.11
CA LEU A 112 -42.90 -4.35 6.50
C LEU A 112 -43.64 -4.98 5.31
N THR A 113 -42.97 -5.81 4.52
CA THR A 113 -43.60 -6.54 3.41
C THR A 113 -44.69 -7.49 3.91
N GLN A 114 -44.43 -8.22 4.99
CA GLN A 114 -45.41 -9.14 5.59
C GLN A 114 -46.62 -8.39 6.17
N GLU A 115 -46.41 -7.24 6.81
CA GLU A 115 -47.51 -6.41 7.32
C GLU A 115 -48.38 -5.86 6.18
N LEU A 116 -47.73 -5.42 5.10
CA LEU A 116 -48.41 -4.93 3.91
C LEU A 116 -49.24 -6.02 3.22
N GLU A 117 -48.74 -7.25 3.13
CA GLU A 117 -49.48 -8.40 2.60
C GLU A 117 -50.78 -8.62 3.38
N LYS A 118 -50.71 -8.62 4.72
CA LYS A 118 -51.89 -8.75 5.57
C LYS A 118 -52.90 -7.64 5.31
N VAL A 119 -52.46 -6.37 5.33
CA VAL A 119 -53.35 -5.22 5.08
C VAL A 119 -53.98 -5.30 3.69
N THR A 120 -53.25 -5.82 2.70
CA THR A 120 -53.77 -6.02 1.35
C THR A 120 -54.85 -7.09 1.31
N GLU A 121 -54.65 -8.22 2.01
CA GLU A 121 -55.67 -9.26 2.13
C GLU A 121 -56.94 -8.74 2.82
N TRP A 122 -56.79 -8.03 3.94
CA TRP A 122 -57.92 -7.39 4.63
C TRP A 122 -58.67 -6.40 3.73
N LYS A 123 -57.93 -5.63 2.93
CA LYS A 123 -58.54 -4.70 1.96
C LYS A 123 -59.36 -5.47 0.92
N ASP A 124 -58.84 -6.55 0.36
CA ASP A 124 -59.54 -7.33 -0.67
C ASP A 124 -60.80 -8.02 -0.10
N ILE A 125 -60.74 -8.55 1.12
CA ILE A 125 -61.91 -9.12 1.81
C ILE A 125 -63.00 -8.04 1.98
N LEU A 126 -62.65 -6.88 2.54
CA LEU A 126 -63.59 -5.79 2.77
C LEU A 126 -64.19 -5.26 1.47
N GLU A 127 -63.39 -5.12 0.41
CA GLU A 127 -63.87 -4.64 -0.89
C GLU A 127 -64.86 -5.65 -1.52
N ASN A 128 -64.61 -6.95 -1.36
CA ASN A 128 -65.53 -8.01 -1.81
C ASN A 128 -66.86 -8.00 -1.05
N GLU A 129 -66.83 -7.84 0.29
CA GLU A 129 -68.04 -7.75 1.12
C GLU A 129 -68.89 -6.50 0.80
N ILE A 130 -68.23 -5.35 0.63
CA ILE A 130 -68.88 -4.11 0.21
C ILE A 130 -69.55 -4.29 -1.15
N GLN A 131 -68.86 -4.93 -2.11
CA GLN A 131 -69.44 -5.19 -3.43
C GLN A 131 -70.60 -6.18 -3.39
N ALA A 132 -70.53 -7.24 -2.59
CA ALA A 132 -71.63 -8.20 -2.42
C ALA A 132 -72.86 -7.55 -1.80
N THR A 133 -72.66 -6.70 -0.79
CA THR A 133 -73.74 -5.92 -0.16
C THR A 133 -74.38 -4.97 -1.16
N ARG A 134 -73.56 -4.23 -1.93
CA ARG A 134 -74.03 -3.35 -3.01
C ARG A 134 -74.89 -4.10 -4.02
N GLN A 135 -74.45 -5.25 -4.50
CA GLN A 135 -75.23 -6.05 -5.46
C GLN A 135 -76.55 -6.52 -4.85
N THR A 136 -76.57 -6.87 -3.57
CA THR A 136 -77.78 -7.29 -2.86
C THR A 136 -78.77 -6.13 -2.70
N CYS A 137 -78.29 -4.95 -2.31
CA CYS A 137 -79.11 -3.73 -2.26
C CYS A 137 -79.67 -3.37 -3.64
N GLN A 138 -78.85 -3.46 -4.69
CA GLN A 138 -79.31 -3.18 -6.06
C GLN A 138 -80.46 -4.11 -6.46
N LYS A 139 -80.31 -5.43 -6.23
CA LYS A 139 -81.38 -6.42 -6.48
C LYS A 139 -82.66 -6.09 -5.72
N TYR A 140 -82.55 -5.64 -4.48
CA TYR A 140 -83.72 -5.24 -3.67
C TYR A 140 -84.41 -4.00 -4.24
N ILE A 141 -83.65 -2.98 -4.66
CA ILE A 141 -84.17 -1.77 -5.29
C ILE A 141 -84.88 -2.13 -6.60
N ASP A 142 -84.23 -2.91 -7.47
CA ASP A 142 -84.79 -3.33 -8.76
C ASP A 142 -86.10 -4.11 -8.58
N ALA A 143 -86.19 -4.94 -7.53
CA ALA A 143 -87.40 -5.70 -7.21
C ALA A 143 -88.53 -4.83 -6.61
N THR A 144 -88.19 -3.84 -5.78
CA THR A 144 -89.17 -3.00 -5.06
C THR A 144 -89.66 -1.83 -5.91
N PHE A 145 -88.81 -1.30 -6.80
CA PHE A 145 -89.06 -0.11 -7.59
C PHE A 145 -88.71 -0.31 -9.08
N PRO A 146 -89.44 -1.16 -9.81
CA PRO A 146 -89.13 -1.51 -11.20
C PRO A 146 -89.28 -0.35 -12.20
N SER A 147 -89.89 0.78 -11.78
CA SER A 147 -90.03 1.99 -12.57
C SER A 147 -88.84 2.95 -12.46
N LEU A 148 -87.88 2.70 -11.56
CA LEU A 148 -86.64 3.46 -11.50
C LEU A 148 -85.74 3.10 -12.68
N SER A 149 -85.22 4.11 -13.38
CA SER A 149 -84.24 3.87 -14.44
C SER A 149 -82.90 3.44 -13.82
N PRO A 150 -82.14 2.53 -14.48
CA PRO A 150 -80.79 2.19 -14.05
C PRO A 150 -79.95 3.45 -13.82
N GLY A 151 -79.28 3.55 -12.68
CA GLY A 151 -78.46 4.70 -12.30
C GLY A 151 -79.19 5.80 -11.51
N GLN A 152 -80.53 5.78 -11.45
CA GLN A 152 -81.30 6.80 -10.73
C GLN A 152 -81.15 6.69 -9.20
N ALA A 153 -80.71 5.54 -8.69
CA ALA A 153 -80.43 5.30 -7.26
C ALA A 153 -78.92 5.31 -6.92
N ASP A 154 -78.05 5.70 -7.85
CA ASP A 154 -76.59 5.64 -7.65
C ASP A 154 -76.08 6.59 -6.55
N PHE A 155 -76.86 7.61 -6.17
CA PHE A 155 -76.52 8.46 -5.03
C PHE A 155 -76.67 7.72 -3.67
N ILE A 156 -77.51 6.68 -3.60
CA ILE A 156 -77.67 5.82 -2.42
C ILE A 156 -76.52 4.79 -2.37
N LEU A 157 -76.01 4.41 -3.54
CA LEU A 157 -74.87 3.52 -3.70
C LEU A 157 -73.76 4.23 -4.52
N PRO A 158 -72.99 5.17 -3.93
CA PRO A 158 -71.94 5.92 -4.64
C PRO A 158 -70.82 5.01 -5.13
N PHE A 159 -70.52 5.05 -6.43
CA PHE A 159 -69.50 4.20 -7.05
C PHE A 159 -68.13 4.40 -6.37
N ARG A 160 -67.54 3.29 -5.91
CA ARG A 160 -66.13 3.24 -5.52
C ARG A 160 -65.38 2.55 -6.65
N GLU A 161 -64.43 3.27 -7.23
CA GLU A 161 -63.48 2.66 -8.17
C GLU A 161 -62.59 1.70 -7.38
N ARG A 162 -62.54 0.42 -7.79
CA ARG A 162 -61.60 -0.54 -7.18
C ARG A 162 -60.20 0.00 -7.42
N ALA A 163 -59.62 0.59 -6.38
CA ALA A 163 -58.27 1.08 -6.46
C ALA A 163 -57.33 -0.14 -6.50
N ASN A 164 -56.86 -0.48 -7.69
CA ASN A 164 -55.96 -1.60 -7.93
C ASN A 164 -54.67 -1.35 -7.11
N CYS A 165 -54.38 -2.19 -6.12
CA CYS A 165 -53.21 -2.01 -5.24
C CYS A 165 -51.91 -1.88 -6.06
N ALA A 166 -51.82 -2.64 -7.16
CA ALA A 166 -50.69 -2.57 -8.10
C ALA A 166 -50.51 -1.19 -8.76
N ALA A 167 -51.58 -0.44 -9.03
CA ALA A 167 -51.52 0.88 -9.65
C ALA A 167 -51.08 1.98 -8.66
N ILE A 168 -51.54 1.89 -7.40
CA ILE A 168 -51.17 2.85 -6.34
C ILE A 168 -49.69 2.72 -5.96
N PHE A 169 -49.16 1.50 -5.90
CA PHE A 169 -47.73 1.27 -5.64
C PHE A 169 -46.82 1.86 -6.71
N SER A 170 -47.24 1.84 -7.98
CA SER A 170 -46.50 2.46 -9.09
C SER A 170 -46.45 3.99 -9.00
N SER A 171 -47.49 4.63 -8.43
CA SER A 171 -47.48 6.09 -8.21
C SER A 171 -46.64 6.53 -7.00
N CYS A 172 -46.57 5.75 -5.92
CA CYS A 172 -45.77 6.10 -4.73
C CYS A 172 -44.25 5.91 -4.93
N SER A 173 -43.83 5.01 -5.82
CA SER A 173 -42.41 4.75 -6.10
C SER A 173 -41.74 5.81 -7.00
N LYS A 174 -42.51 6.74 -7.58
CA LYS A 174 -41.99 7.81 -8.46
C LYS A 174 -41.63 9.10 -7.73
N THR A 175 -41.92 9.23 -6.44
CA THR A 175 -41.52 10.40 -5.65
C THR A 175 -40.19 10.12 -4.95
N THR A 176 -39.09 10.17 -5.70
CA THR A 176 -37.78 10.46 -5.12
C THR A 176 -37.83 11.87 -4.53
N PRO A 177 -37.45 12.08 -3.25
CA PRO A 177 -37.25 13.43 -2.76
C PRO A 177 -36.00 14.00 -3.45
N GLU A 178 -36.19 14.96 -4.35
CA GLU A 178 -35.13 15.87 -4.76
C GLU A 178 -34.54 16.53 -3.51
N ASN A 179 -33.33 16.10 -3.17
CA ASN A 179 -32.56 16.65 -2.07
C ASN A 179 -32.14 18.07 -2.47
N GLN A 180 -32.89 19.08 -2.05
CA GLN A 180 -32.47 20.47 -2.11
C GLN A 180 -31.27 20.65 -1.18
N LYS A 181 -30.06 20.63 -1.77
CA LYS A 181 -28.88 21.25 -1.17
C LYS A 181 -29.13 22.75 -1.13
N ALA A 182 -29.28 23.30 0.06
CA ALA A 182 -29.08 24.71 0.37
C ALA A 182 -27.94 24.81 1.39
N GLU A 183 -26.91 25.56 1.00
CA GLU A 183 -25.74 26.08 1.75
C GLU A 183 -24.75 25.10 2.40
#